data_AF-A0A6U1Q3V2-F1
#
_entry.id   AF-A0A6U1Q3V2-F1
#
_cell.length_a   1.000
_cell.length_b   1.000
_cell.length_c   1.000
_cell.angle_alpha   90.00
_cell.angle_beta   90.00
_cell.angle_gamma   90.00
#
_symmetry.space_group_name_H-M   'P 1'
#
loop_
_entity.id
_entity.type
_entity.pdbx_description
1 polymer ?
#
loop_
_entity_poly.entity_id
_entity_poly.type
_entity_poly.pdbx_seq_one_letter_code
_entity_poly.pdbx_strand_id
1 'polypeptide(L)'
;MKVSSSSSMEEEQPRKPPERIVSQQRKQVGDIKVNMRIHVHIWDKVISINCGQGNQKIRWLGHAGISRWDEESCEGWKYLGIPTIVTKTATGEEPATQLQMNDFINEALQDGDHVEVMTSMDPPSG
;
A
#
# COMPACT_ATOMS: atom_id res chain seq x y z
N MET A 1 16.10 19.11 74.06
CA MET A 1 15.42 19.89 73.00
C MET A 1 15.74 19.27 71.65
N LYS A 2 14.69 19.17 70.82
CA LYS A 2 14.56 19.11 69.35
C LYS A 2 15.63 18.46 68.44
N VAL A 3 15.03 17.64 67.58
CA VAL A 3 15.44 16.80 66.44
C VAL A 3 16.00 17.54 65.20
N SER A 4 16.56 16.72 64.29
CA SER A 4 16.68 16.89 62.83
C SER A 4 17.85 17.76 62.35
N SER A 5 18.53 17.50 61.24
CA SER A 5 18.07 17.04 59.92
C SER A 5 19.26 16.41 59.17
N SER A 6 19.13 15.22 58.56
CA SER A 6 18.47 14.87 57.29
C SER A 6 19.36 15.09 56.07
N SER A 7 19.81 13.96 55.53
CA SER A 7 20.41 13.74 54.22
C SER A 7 19.52 14.32 53.13
N SER A 8 20.08 15.11 52.22
CA SER A 8 19.43 15.50 50.98
C SER A 8 20.16 14.82 49.84
N MET A 9 19.53 13.77 49.31
CA MET A 9 19.89 13.15 48.05
C MET A 9 19.52 14.13 46.93
N GLU A 10 20.51 14.57 46.15
CA GLU A 10 20.25 15.35 44.94
C GLU A 10 19.72 14.40 43.86
N GLU A 11 18.45 14.61 43.50
CA GLU A 11 17.73 13.91 42.44
C GLU A 11 18.25 14.40 41.07
N GLU A 12 18.98 13.54 40.35
CA GLU A 12 19.49 13.82 39.01
C GLU A 12 18.33 13.89 38.01
N GLN A 13 18.00 15.10 37.54
CA GLN A 13 16.97 15.29 36.51
C GLN A 13 17.42 14.69 35.16
N PRO A 14 16.55 13.93 34.45
CA PRO A 14 16.92 13.36 33.16
C PRO A 14 17.05 14.48 32.10
N ARG A 15 18.25 14.59 31.50
CA ARG A 15 18.55 15.51 30.40
C ARG A 15 17.67 15.19 29.19
N LYS A 16 16.78 16.12 28.81
CA LYS A 16 15.97 16.02 27.59
C LYS A 16 16.89 16.03 26.35
N PRO A 17 16.66 15.18 25.33
CA PRO A 17 17.39 15.26 24.07
C PRO A 17 17.08 16.58 23.34
N PRO A 18 18.03 17.15 22.59
CA PRO A 18 17.82 18.41 21.87
C PRO A 18 16.75 18.24 20.79
N GLU A 19 15.82 19.19 20.72
CA GLU A 19 14.81 19.28 19.67
C GLU A 19 15.50 19.39 18.30
N ARG A 20 15.31 18.38 17.45
CA ARG A 20 15.68 18.49 16.03
C ARG A 20 14.75 19.50 15.37
N ILE A 21 15.30 20.67 15.07
CA ILE A 21 14.70 21.66 14.19
C ILE A 21 14.51 21.00 12.81
N VAL A 22 13.27 20.64 12.47
CA VAL A 22 12.90 20.23 11.11
C VAL A 22 12.39 21.46 10.37
N SER A 23 13.32 22.24 9.83
CA SER A 23 13.02 23.33 8.90
C SER A 23 13.03 22.80 7.46
N GLN A 24 11.91 22.24 7.00
CA GLN A 24 11.59 22.18 5.56
C GLN A 24 10.08 22.35 5.37
N GLN A 25 9.65 23.61 5.26
CA GLN A 25 8.36 23.96 4.68
C GLN A 25 8.33 23.50 3.22
N ARG A 26 7.70 22.34 2.96
CA ARG A 26 7.24 22.01 1.62
C ARG A 26 6.10 22.95 1.28
N LYS A 27 6.29 23.78 0.26
CA LYS A 27 5.22 24.60 -0.33
C LYS A 27 4.06 23.67 -0.72
N GLN A 28 2.92 23.80 -0.05
CA GLN A 28 1.65 23.24 -0.50
C GLN A 28 1.24 23.97 -1.77
N VAL A 29 1.50 23.34 -2.93
CA VAL A 29 0.79 23.65 -4.17
C VAL A 29 -0.49 22.84 -4.10
N GLY A 30 -1.65 23.51 -4.22
CA GLY A 30 -2.97 22.94 -3.94
C GLY A 30 -3.15 21.52 -4.49
N ASP A 31 -3.31 20.56 -3.56
CA ASP A 31 -3.50 19.15 -3.85
C ASP A 31 -4.80 18.96 -4.65
N ILE A 32 -4.70 18.76 -5.97
CA ILE A 32 -5.68 17.91 -6.63
C ILE A 32 -5.45 16.53 -6.02
N LYS A 33 -6.33 16.14 -5.11
CA LYS A 33 -6.28 14.84 -4.45
C LYS A 33 -6.66 13.77 -5.49
N VAL A 34 -5.71 13.44 -6.37
CA VAL A 34 -5.86 12.34 -7.32
C VAL A 34 -6.04 11.08 -6.50
N ASN A 35 -7.21 10.46 -6.64
CA ASN A 35 -7.61 9.26 -5.91
C ASN A 35 -7.84 8.14 -6.92
N MET A 36 -6.73 7.67 -7.49
CA MET A 36 -6.68 6.65 -8.52
C MET A 36 -7.30 5.35 -8.01
N ARG A 37 -8.17 4.77 -8.81
CA ARG A 37 -8.81 3.47 -8.57
C ARG A 37 -8.52 2.54 -9.73
N ILE A 38 -8.06 1.34 -9.41
CA ILE A 38 -7.76 0.29 -10.40
C ILE A 38 -8.67 -0.91 -10.16
N HIS A 39 -9.15 -1.49 -11.25
CA HIS A 39 -10.02 -2.67 -11.24
C HIS A 39 -9.18 -3.93 -11.48
N VAL A 40 -9.04 -4.74 -10.44
CA VAL A 40 -8.18 -5.94 -10.45
C VAL A 40 -9.06 -7.17 -10.65
N HIS A 41 -8.92 -7.81 -11.81
CA HIS A 41 -9.56 -9.09 -12.14
C HIS A 41 -8.71 -10.23 -11.59
N ILE A 42 -9.33 -11.08 -10.76
CA ILE A 42 -8.72 -12.29 -10.22
C ILE A 42 -9.75 -13.40 -10.29
N TRP A 43 -9.48 -14.39 -11.13
CA TRP A 43 -10.42 -15.46 -11.47
C TRP A 43 -11.77 -14.90 -11.91
N ASP A 44 -12.83 -15.12 -11.14
CA ASP A 44 -14.21 -14.72 -11.41
C ASP A 44 -14.61 -13.37 -10.77
N LYS A 45 -13.70 -12.73 -10.02
CA LYS A 45 -13.99 -11.49 -9.28
C LYS A 45 -13.25 -10.27 -9.83
N VAL A 46 -13.90 -9.11 -9.71
CA VAL A 46 -13.32 -7.80 -10.00
C VAL A 46 -13.27 -6.95 -8.74
N ILE A 47 -12.07 -6.60 -8.31
CA ILE A 47 -11.81 -5.92 -7.04
C ILE A 47 -11.36 -4.49 -7.33
N SER A 48 -12.10 -3.50 -6.83
CA SER A 48 -11.72 -2.10 -6.99
C SER A 48 -10.76 -1.65 -5.87
N ILE A 49 -9.53 -1.31 -6.23
CA ILE A 49 -8.50 -0.90 -5.28
C ILE A 49 -8.26 0.61 -5.39
N ASN A 50 -8.34 1.31 -4.26
CA ASN A 50 -7.91 2.70 -4.18
C ASN A 50 -6.38 2.75 -4.00
N CYS A 51 -5.69 3.37 -4.96
CA CYS A 51 -4.25 3.53 -5.02
C CYS A 51 -3.79 4.94 -4.60
N GLY A 52 -4.72 5.84 -4.24
CA GLY A 52 -4.42 7.24 -3.95
C GLY A 52 -3.70 7.90 -5.13
N GLN A 53 -2.46 8.35 -4.92
CA GLN A 53 -1.63 8.93 -5.98
C GLN A 53 -0.91 7.90 -6.88
N GLY A 54 -1.08 6.59 -6.63
CA GLY A 54 -0.45 5.53 -7.43
C GLY A 54 1.07 5.36 -7.20
N ASN A 55 1.62 5.91 -6.12
CA ASN A 55 3.05 5.78 -5.77
C ASN A 55 3.45 4.39 -5.24
N GLN A 56 2.55 3.41 -5.28
CA GLN A 56 2.85 2.03 -4.88
C GLN A 56 3.30 1.22 -6.11
N LYS A 57 3.99 0.11 -5.89
CA LYS A 57 4.45 -0.77 -6.97
C LYS A 57 3.33 -1.62 -7.55
N ILE A 58 3.45 -2.05 -8.81
CA ILE A 58 2.55 -3.04 -9.42
C ILE A 58 2.48 -4.34 -8.60
N ARG A 59 3.59 -4.79 -8.01
CA ARG A 59 3.59 -5.95 -7.08
C ARG A 59 2.64 -5.75 -5.90
N TRP A 60 2.58 -4.54 -5.33
CA TRP A 60 1.66 -4.22 -4.24
C TRP A 60 0.21 -4.33 -4.71
N LEU A 61 -0.10 -3.85 -5.92
CA LEU A 61 -1.45 -3.94 -6.49
C LEU A 61 -1.92 -5.40 -6.59
N GLY A 62 -1.07 -6.30 -7.10
CA GLY A 62 -1.37 -7.72 -7.18
C GLY A 62 -1.66 -8.35 -5.80
N HIS A 63 -0.81 -8.09 -4.80
CA HIS A 63 -1.05 -8.57 -3.44
C HIS A 63 -2.30 -7.96 -2.81
N ALA A 64 -2.53 -6.67 -3.02
CA ALA A 64 -3.68 -5.94 -2.50
C ALA A 64 -5.01 -6.47 -3.07
N GLY A 65 -5.01 -6.89 -4.34
CA GLY A 65 -6.13 -7.59 -4.98
C GLY A 65 -6.33 -8.97 -4.38
N ILE A 66 -5.27 -9.78 -4.29
CA ILE A 66 -5.34 -11.13 -3.72
C ILE A 66 -5.88 -11.12 -2.29
N SER A 67 -5.37 -10.24 -1.41
CA SER A 67 -5.89 -10.14 -0.05
C SER A 67 -7.39 -9.87 -0.03
N ARG A 68 -7.86 -8.92 -0.84
CA ARG A 68 -9.27 -8.49 -0.90
C ARG A 68 -10.20 -9.42 -1.67
N TRP A 69 -9.68 -10.46 -2.33
CA TRP A 69 -10.50 -11.43 -3.04
C TRP A 69 -11.44 -12.19 -2.10
N ASP A 70 -10.97 -12.43 -0.87
CA ASP A 70 -11.83 -12.76 0.26
C ASP A 70 -12.26 -11.45 0.95
N GLU A 71 -13.44 -10.95 0.59
CA GLU A 71 -13.95 -9.66 1.06
C GLU A 71 -14.21 -9.63 2.57
N GLU A 72 -14.56 -10.78 3.17
CA GLU A 72 -14.92 -10.88 4.58
C GLU A 72 -13.69 -10.87 5.48
N SER A 73 -12.69 -11.68 5.15
CA SER A 73 -11.52 -11.87 6.01
C SER A 73 -10.28 -11.10 5.54
N CYS A 74 -10.24 -10.64 4.28
CA CYS A 74 -9.05 -10.13 3.60
C CYS A 74 -7.87 -11.13 3.54
N GLU A 75 -8.15 -12.43 3.62
CA GLU A 75 -7.14 -13.50 3.61
C GLU A 75 -7.09 -14.29 2.30
N GLY A 76 -7.44 -13.68 1.15
CA GLY A 76 -7.49 -14.38 -0.13
C GLY A 76 -6.16 -15.03 -0.56
N TRP A 77 -5.02 -14.60 0.01
CA TRP A 77 -3.71 -15.25 -0.14
C TRP A 77 -3.68 -16.71 0.32
N LYS A 78 -4.58 -17.14 1.22
CA LYS A 78 -4.71 -18.55 1.63
C LYS A 78 -5.21 -19.45 0.49
N TYR A 79 -5.94 -18.89 -0.46
CA TYR A 79 -6.55 -19.60 -1.59
C TYR A 79 -5.82 -19.35 -2.90
N LEU A 80 -5.24 -18.16 -3.04
CA LEU A 80 -4.63 -17.67 -4.28
C LEU A 80 -3.08 -17.66 -4.22
N GLY A 81 -2.49 -17.69 -3.03
CA GLY A 81 -1.05 -17.53 -2.85
C GLY A 81 -0.57 -16.10 -3.14
N ILE A 82 0.36 -15.95 -4.07
CA ILE A 82 1.02 -14.67 -4.41
C ILE A 82 0.80 -14.30 -5.89
N PRO A 83 0.91 -13.01 -6.27
CA PRO A 83 0.77 -12.61 -7.67
C PRO A 83 2.01 -13.04 -8.46
N THR A 84 1.79 -13.65 -9.62
CA THR A 84 2.86 -14.12 -10.52
C THR A 84 3.00 -13.21 -11.74
N ILE A 85 1.88 -12.79 -12.33
CA ILE A 85 1.81 -11.90 -13.50
C ILE A 85 0.70 -10.87 -13.27
N VAL A 86 0.95 -9.62 -13.68
CA VAL A 86 -0.07 -8.56 -13.76
C VAL A 86 -0.09 -8.05 -15.19
N THR A 87 -1.26 -8.08 -15.82
CA THR A 87 -1.46 -7.69 -17.21
C THR A 87 -2.51 -6.59 -17.30
N LYS A 88 -2.19 -5.44 -17.88
CA LYS A 88 -3.20 -4.44 -18.23
C LYS A 88 -4.07 -5.01 -19.34
N THR A 89 -5.39 -4.99 -19.16
CA THR A 89 -6.33 -5.53 -20.14
C THR A 89 -6.35 -4.69 -21.41
N ALA A 90 -6.62 -5.32 -22.56
CA ALA A 90 -6.79 -4.59 -23.81
C ALA A 90 -7.96 -3.60 -23.69
N THR A 91 -7.74 -2.35 -24.11
CA THR A 91 -8.75 -1.29 -24.02
C THR A 91 -8.79 -0.54 -25.35
N GLY A 92 -9.85 -0.71 -26.12
CA GLY A 92 -9.95 -0.14 -27.47
C GLY A 92 -8.89 -0.72 -28.40
N GLU A 93 -7.99 0.13 -28.89
CA GLU A 93 -6.93 -0.24 -29.83
C GLU A 93 -5.63 -0.68 -29.14
N GLU A 94 -5.50 -0.49 -27.82
CA GLU A 94 -4.29 -0.86 -27.08
C GLU A 94 -4.32 -2.36 -26.71
N PRO A 95 -3.29 -3.15 -27.07
CA PRO A 95 -3.23 -4.57 -26.73
C PRO A 95 -3.00 -4.79 -25.23
N ALA A 96 -3.42 -5.95 -24.76
CA ALA A 96 -3.12 -6.37 -23.39
C ALA A 96 -1.60 -6.43 -23.19
N THR A 97 -1.11 -5.82 -22.12
CA THR A 97 0.33 -5.63 -21.89
C THR A 97 0.71 -6.08 -20.49
N GLN A 98 1.70 -6.98 -20.42
CA GLN A 98 2.24 -7.43 -19.13
C GLN A 98 3.06 -6.30 -18.48
N LEU A 99 2.72 -5.97 -17.24
CA LEU A 99 3.35 -4.89 -16.48
C LEU A 99 4.58 -5.40 -15.73
N GLN A 100 5.58 -4.54 -15.54
CA GLN A 100 6.72 -4.86 -14.71
C GLN A 100 6.35 -4.70 -13.24
N MET A 101 6.59 -5.74 -12.44
CA MET A 101 6.20 -5.80 -11.02
C MET A 101 6.83 -4.71 -10.15
N ASN A 102 7.94 -4.11 -10.58
CA ASN A 102 8.67 -3.09 -9.84
C ASN A 102 8.30 -1.65 -10.21
N ASP A 103 7.55 -1.45 -11.28
CA ASP A 103 7.13 -0.14 -11.74
C ASP A 103 6.10 0.46 -10.78
N PHE A 104 6.00 1.78 -10.78
CA PHE A 104 4.95 2.48 -10.04
C PHE A 104 3.62 2.41 -10.78
N ILE A 105 2.53 2.29 -10.03
CA ILE A 105 1.17 2.21 -10.57
C ILE A 105 0.85 3.44 -11.42
N ASN A 106 1.23 4.64 -11.00
CA ASN A 106 0.97 5.88 -11.73
C ASN A 106 1.87 6.12 -12.96
N GLU A 107 2.93 5.32 -13.13
CA GLU A 107 3.76 5.35 -14.34
C GLU A 107 3.23 4.37 -15.39
N ALA A 108 2.62 3.26 -14.95
CA ALA A 108 2.18 2.17 -15.81
C ALA A 108 0.67 2.15 -16.10
N LEU A 109 -0.16 2.78 -15.27
CA LEU A 109 -1.62 2.72 -15.31
C LEU A 109 -2.26 4.11 -15.17
N GLN A 110 -3.50 4.21 -15.62
CA GLN A 110 -4.39 5.37 -15.47
C GLN A 110 -5.57 5.05 -14.55
N ASP A 111 -6.22 6.08 -14.01
CA ASP A 111 -7.44 5.90 -13.20
C ASP A 111 -8.52 5.17 -14.01
N GLY A 112 -9.15 4.17 -13.39
CA GLY A 112 -10.16 3.33 -14.03
C GLY A 112 -9.59 2.19 -14.89
N ASP A 113 -8.27 2.06 -15.04
CA ASP A 113 -7.69 0.93 -15.77
C ASP A 113 -8.07 -0.41 -15.13
N HIS A 114 -8.17 -1.42 -15.99
CA HIS A 114 -8.39 -2.80 -15.61
C HIS A 114 -7.10 -3.62 -15.77
N VAL A 115 -6.82 -4.47 -14.78
CA VAL A 115 -5.68 -5.39 -14.81
C VAL A 115 -6.13 -6.79 -14.44
N GLU A 116 -5.55 -7.80 -15.08
CA GLU A 116 -5.70 -9.20 -14.74
C GLU A 116 -4.48 -9.65 -13.91
N VAL A 117 -4.73 -10.37 -12.81
CA VAL A 117 -3.67 -10.92 -11.96
C VAL A 117 -3.70 -12.43 -12.01
N MET A 118 -2.61 -13.01 -12.47
CA MET A 118 -2.37 -14.45 -12.34
C MET A 118 -1.77 -14.73 -10.96
N THR A 119 -2.20 -15.84 -10.39
CA THR A 119 -1.90 -16.27 -9.02
C THR A 119 -0.97 -17.48 -9.03
N SER A 120 -0.25 -17.72 -7.94
CA SER A 120 0.65 -18.88 -7.82
C SER A 120 -0.09 -20.19 -7.53
N MET A 121 -1.35 -20.12 -7.10
CA MET A 121 -2.22 -21.27 -6.87
C MET A 121 -3.28 -21.31 -7.96
N ASP A 122 -3.58 -22.52 -8.44
CA ASP A 122 -4.64 -22.77 -9.40
C ASP A 122 -6.01 -22.77 -8.71
N PRO A 123 -7.08 -22.36 -9.41
CA PRO A 123 -8.42 -22.54 -8.93
C PRO A 123 -8.69 -24.03 -8.69
N PRO A 124 -9.41 -24.40 -7.61
CA PRO A 124 -9.74 -25.80 -7.36
C PRO A 124 -10.45 -26.35 -8.60
N SER A 125 -9.88 -27.42 -9.18
CA SER A 125 -10.47 -28.12 -10.30
C SER A 125 -11.84 -28.64 -9.85
N GLY A 126 -12.92 -28.09 -10.42
CA GLY A 126 -14.27 -28.60 -10.22
C GLY A 126 -14.44 -30.01 -10.80
#